data_AF-A0A965XXS6-F1
#
_entry.id   AF-A0A965XXS6-F1
#
_cell.length_a   1.000
_cell.length_b   1.000
_cell.length_c   1.000
_cell.angle_alpha   90.00
_cell.angle_beta   90.00
_cell.angle_gamma   90.00
#
_symmetry.space_group_name_H-M   'P 1'
#
loop_
_entity.id
_entity.type
_entity.pdbx_description
1 polymer ?
#
loop_
_entity_poly.entity_id
_entity_poly.type
_entity_poly.pdbx_seq_one_letter_code
_entity_poly.pdbx_strand_id
1 'polypeptide(L)'
;MHEKLMKAFSEQINKEYYSAFLYLAMSNWLNQEGLPGAANWNYVQYQEELAHAENLFRYLQYRDIPVTLMNIEKPEDTWTSVLDVFKQVLAHEKTVTASINNLTSVSMEVHDHAARIFLEWYVSEQVEEEANASDLIQKYSMAGDNPNALLMLDEQLAARTFVAPVVPGVGN
;
A
#
# COMPACT_ATOMS: atom_id res chain seq x y z
N MET A 1 -15.71 20.49 2.40
CA MET A 1 -14.24 20.35 2.58
C MET A 1 -13.55 21.40 1.74
N HIS A 2 -12.38 21.91 2.15
CA HIS A 2 -11.64 22.90 1.36
C HIS A 2 -11.11 22.30 0.04
N GLU A 3 -11.14 23.03 -1.07
CA GLU A 3 -10.78 22.51 -2.41
C GLU A 3 -9.38 21.89 -2.46
N LYS A 4 -8.40 22.54 -1.82
CA LYS A 4 -7.02 22.02 -1.68
C LYS A 4 -6.99 20.62 -1.05
N LEU A 5 -7.80 20.39 -0.02
CA LEU A 5 -7.88 19.12 0.69
C LEU A 5 -8.63 18.07 -0.16
N MET A 6 -9.72 18.46 -0.82
CA MET A 6 -10.45 17.57 -1.74
C MET A 6 -9.56 17.04 -2.88
N LYS A 7 -8.75 17.94 -3.46
CA LYS A 7 -7.78 17.58 -4.49
C LYS A 7 -6.73 16.60 -3.95
N ALA A 8 -6.16 16.89 -2.78
CA ALA A 8 -5.16 16.03 -2.15
C ALA A 8 -5.72 14.63 -1.82
N PHE A 9 -6.98 14.51 -1.37
CA PHE A 9 -7.62 13.21 -1.20
C PHE A 9 -7.79 12.47 -2.53
N SER A 10 -8.25 13.15 -3.58
CA SER A 10 -8.43 12.51 -4.90
C SER A 10 -7.10 12.01 -5.47
N GLU A 11 -6.02 12.77 -5.27
CA GLU A 11 -4.66 12.36 -5.62
C GLU A 11 -4.21 11.14 -4.79
N GLN A 12 -4.48 11.12 -3.48
CA GLN A 12 -4.14 9.98 -2.63
C GLN A 12 -4.91 8.72 -3.02
N ILE A 13 -6.22 8.82 -3.28
CA ILE A 13 -7.05 7.70 -3.76
C ILE A 13 -6.43 7.09 -5.02
N ASN A 14 -5.99 7.92 -5.97
CA ASN A 14 -5.34 7.43 -7.18
C ASN A 14 -3.99 6.76 -6.89
N LYS A 15 -3.22 7.26 -5.92
CA LYS A 15 -1.96 6.63 -5.49
C LYS A 15 -2.20 5.25 -4.90
N GLU A 16 -3.19 5.07 -4.03
CA GLU A 16 -3.49 3.73 -3.48
C GLU A 16 -3.97 2.76 -4.56
N TYR A 17 -4.80 3.21 -5.51
CA TYR A 17 -5.15 2.36 -6.66
C TYR A 17 -3.95 1.99 -7.52
N TYR A 18 -2.98 2.89 -7.68
CA TYR A 18 -1.73 2.58 -8.35
C TYR A 18 -0.87 1.60 -7.53
N SER A 19 -0.76 1.77 -6.21
CA SER A 19 -0.08 0.84 -5.29
C SER A 19 -0.67 -0.56 -5.44
N ALA A 20 -2.00 -0.69 -5.41
CA ALA A 20 -2.69 -1.95 -5.64
C ALA A 20 -2.27 -2.57 -6.98
N PHE A 21 -2.30 -1.81 -8.07
CA PHE A 21 -1.96 -2.34 -9.39
C PHE A 21 -0.49 -2.73 -9.52
N LEU A 22 0.42 -2.00 -8.88
CA LEU A 22 1.84 -2.34 -8.76
C LEU A 22 2.03 -3.67 -8.03
N TYR A 23 1.38 -3.88 -6.89
CA TYR A 23 1.47 -5.13 -6.13
C TYR A 23 0.87 -6.32 -6.87
N LEU A 24 -0.18 -6.10 -7.66
CA LEU A 24 -0.71 -7.13 -8.55
C LEU A 24 0.31 -7.52 -9.65
N ALA A 25 1.02 -6.54 -10.21
CA ALA A 25 2.07 -6.79 -11.20
C ALA A 25 3.26 -7.55 -10.60
N MET A 26 3.71 -7.15 -9.40
CA MET A 26 4.76 -7.85 -8.63
C MET A 26 4.35 -9.29 -8.31
N SER A 27 3.11 -9.50 -7.87
CA SER A 27 2.56 -10.84 -7.60
C SER A 27 2.61 -11.73 -8.83
N ASN A 28 2.17 -11.21 -9.98
CA ASN A 28 2.22 -11.94 -11.24
C ASN A 28 3.67 -12.30 -11.64
N TRP A 29 4.62 -11.38 -11.52
CA TRP A 29 6.01 -11.65 -11.84
C TRP A 29 6.62 -12.71 -10.90
N LEU A 30 6.43 -12.57 -9.58
CA LEU A 30 6.93 -13.55 -8.60
C LEU A 30 6.38 -14.96 -8.84
N ASN A 31 5.12 -15.06 -9.27
CA ASN A 31 4.52 -16.34 -9.63
C ASN A 31 5.19 -16.95 -10.88
N GLN A 32 5.59 -16.15 -11.87
CA GLN A 32 6.33 -16.62 -13.05
C GLN A 32 7.75 -17.08 -12.69
N GLU A 33 8.37 -16.47 -11.69
CA GLU A 33 9.68 -16.87 -11.15
C GLU A 33 9.61 -18.10 -10.22
N GLY A 34 8.42 -18.68 -10.00
CA GLY A 34 8.26 -19.88 -9.18
C GLY A 34 8.31 -19.62 -7.67
N LEU A 35 7.92 -18.41 -7.23
CA LEU A 35 7.85 -17.99 -5.82
C LEU A 35 6.39 -17.74 -5.41
N PRO A 36 5.55 -18.78 -5.31
CA PRO A 36 4.11 -18.64 -5.08
C PRO A 36 3.77 -18.00 -3.72
N GLY A 37 4.62 -18.15 -2.70
CA GLY A 37 4.42 -17.52 -1.40
C GLY A 37 4.67 -16.02 -1.43
N ALA A 38 5.78 -15.59 -2.02
CA ALA A 38 6.06 -14.17 -2.23
C ALA A 38 4.99 -13.52 -3.16
N ALA A 39 4.51 -14.27 -4.16
CA ALA A 39 3.40 -13.85 -5.00
C ALA A 39 2.11 -13.67 -4.19
N ASN A 40 1.77 -14.61 -3.29
CA ASN A 40 0.63 -14.49 -2.39
C ASN A 40 0.75 -13.27 -1.47
N TRP A 41 1.93 -13.01 -0.91
CA TRP A 41 2.13 -11.83 -0.06
C TRP A 41 1.81 -10.52 -0.80
N ASN A 42 2.30 -10.39 -2.03
CA ASN A 42 2.03 -9.21 -2.87
C ASN A 42 0.56 -9.17 -3.32
N TYR A 43 -0.08 -10.32 -3.53
CA TYR A 43 -1.51 -10.36 -3.83
C TYR A 43 -2.36 -9.89 -2.64
N VAL A 44 -2.00 -10.27 -1.41
CA VAL A 44 -2.65 -9.75 -0.21
C VAL A 44 -2.41 -8.24 -0.08
N GLN A 45 -1.20 -7.76 -0.35
CA GLN A 45 -0.90 -6.32 -0.36
C GLN A 45 -1.76 -5.57 -1.39
N TYR A 46 -1.97 -6.14 -2.59
CA TYR A 46 -2.92 -5.61 -3.56
C TYR A 46 -4.33 -5.43 -2.98
N GLN A 47 -4.81 -6.40 -2.20
CA GLN A 47 -6.13 -6.33 -1.56
C GLN A 47 -6.18 -5.27 -0.46
N GLU A 48 -5.11 -5.13 0.32
CA GLU A 48 -4.98 -4.09 1.36
C GLU A 48 -4.98 -2.69 0.75
N GLU A 49 -4.15 -2.42 -0.27
CA GLU A 49 -4.14 -1.11 -0.94
C GLU A 49 -5.44 -0.77 -1.64
N LEU A 50 -6.13 -1.77 -2.20
CA LEU A 50 -7.46 -1.57 -2.75
C LEU A 50 -8.44 -1.14 -1.65
N ALA A 51 -8.37 -1.75 -0.47
CA ALA A 51 -9.16 -1.35 0.69
C ALA A 51 -8.78 0.05 1.20
N HIS A 52 -7.49 0.42 1.19
CA HIS A 52 -7.03 1.77 1.52
C HIS A 52 -7.67 2.81 0.59
N ALA A 53 -7.62 2.58 -0.73
CA ALA A 53 -8.23 3.43 -1.73
C ALA A 53 -9.75 3.58 -1.52
N GLU A 54 -10.45 2.46 -1.29
CA GLU A 54 -11.90 2.43 -1.09
C GLU A 54 -12.32 3.11 0.21
N ASN A 55 -11.53 3.00 1.28
CA ASN A 55 -11.81 3.67 2.55
C ASN A 55 -11.64 5.19 2.44
N LEU A 56 -10.59 5.68 1.77
CA LEU A 56 -10.45 7.11 1.43
C LEU A 56 -11.63 7.61 0.59
N PHE A 57 -12.05 6.82 -0.39
CA PHE A 57 -13.18 7.13 -1.26
C PHE A 57 -14.50 7.21 -0.47
N ARG A 58 -14.80 6.20 0.36
CA ARG A 58 -16.00 6.16 1.23
C ARG A 58 -16.01 7.33 2.22
N TYR A 59 -14.86 7.70 2.76
CA TYR A 59 -14.75 8.85 3.67
C TYR A 59 -15.23 10.15 3.03
N LEU A 60 -14.86 10.40 1.77
CA LEU A 60 -15.36 11.55 1.02
C LEU A 60 -16.87 11.46 0.79
N GLN A 61 -17.39 10.28 0.43
CA GLN A 61 -18.82 10.07 0.23
C GLN A 61 -19.64 10.32 1.50
N TYR A 62 -19.16 9.86 2.67
CA TYR A 62 -19.82 10.09 3.96
C TYR A 62 -19.88 11.57 4.35
N ARG A 63 -19.04 12.39 3.73
CA ARG A 63 -19.02 13.84 3.90
C ARG A 63 -19.72 14.60 2.77
N ASP A 64 -20.43 13.89 1.89
CA ASP A 64 -21.10 14.43 0.70
C ASP A 64 -20.15 15.22 -0.22
N ILE A 65 -18.93 14.69 -0.39
CA ILE A 65 -17.88 15.30 -1.19
C ILE A 65 -17.74 14.51 -2.50
N PRO A 66 -17.81 15.17 -3.67
CA PRO A 66 -17.59 14.49 -4.95
C PRO A 66 -16.14 14.02 -5.08
N VAL A 67 -15.96 12.81 -5.60
CA VAL A 67 -14.64 12.22 -5.84
C VAL A 67 -14.34 12.20 -7.34
N THR A 68 -13.16 12.67 -7.72
CA THR A 68 -12.67 12.58 -9.11
C THR A 68 -11.68 11.43 -9.21
N LEU A 69 -12.05 10.37 -9.91
CA LEU A 69 -11.15 9.28 -10.26
C LEU A 69 -10.23 9.73 -11.41
N MET A 70 -8.96 9.34 -11.32
CA MET A 70 -7.93 9.69 -12.31
C MET A 70 -7.48 8.43 -13.06
N ASN A 71 -6.61 8.62 -14.06
CA ASN A 71 -6.00 7.50 -14.76
C ASN A 71 -5.01 6.79 -13.85
N ILE A 72 -5.12 5.46 -13.79
CA ILE A 72 -4.11 4.60 -13.17
C ILE A 72 -3.06 4.29 -14.25
N GLU A 73 -1.82 4.71 -14.01
CA GLU A 73 -0.72 4.44 -14.94
C GLU A 73 -0.34 2.96 -14.93
N LYS A 74 0.24 2.49 -16.04
CA LYS A 74 0.79 1.12 -16.10
C LYS A 74 1.95 1.03 -15.10
N PRO A 75 1.94 0.07 -14.16
CA PRO A 75 3.05 -0.12 -13.24
C PRO A 75 4.28 -0.66 -13.97
N GLU A 76 5.43 -0.62 -13.31
CA GLU A 76 6.59 -1.40 -13.74
C GLU A 76 6.24 -2.89 -13.80
N ASP A 77 6.85 -3.61 -14.75
CA ASP A 77 6.56 -5.02 -15.02
C ASP A 77 7.81 -5.90 -15.16
N THR A 78 8.98 -5.36 -14.78
CA THR A 78 10.26 -6.08 -14.87
C THR A 78 11.06 -5.95 -13.58
N TRP A 79 11.44 -7.09 -13.01
CA TRP A 79 12.33 -7.19 -11.85
C TRP A 79 13.42 -8.20 -12.12
N THR A 80 14.50 -8.11 -11.33
CA THR A 80 15.66 -9.01 -11.49
C THR A 80 15.76 -10.09 -10.41
N SER A 81 15.08 -9.89 -9.27
CA SER A 81 15.06 -10.85 -8.16
C SER A 81 13.94 -10.53 -7.17
N VAL A 82 13.60 -11.48 -6.29
CA VAL A 82 12.68 -11.24 -5.17
C VAL A 82 13.15 -10.12 -4.23
N LEU A 83 14.46 -9.97 -4.04
CA LEU A 83 15.02 -8.89 -3.22
C LEU A 83 14.85 -7.53 -3.89
N ASP A 84 14.89 -7.47 -5.22
CA ASP A 84 14.64 -6.28 -6.02
C ASP A 84 13.18 -5.81 -5.86
N VAL A 85 12.24 -6.76 -5.94
CA VAL A 85 10.81 -6.50 -5.67
C VAL A 85 10.62 -5.85 -4.30
N PHE A 86 11.10 -6.47 -3.21
CA PHE A 86 10.88 -5.92 -1.86
C PHE A 86 11.63 -4.60 -1.60
N LYS A 87 12.76 -4.36 -2.26
CA LYS A 87 13.40 -3.03 -2.24
C LYS A 87 12.55 -1.98 -2.92
N GLN A 88 11.89 -2.33 -4.03
CA GLN A 88 10.95 -1.42 -4.68
C GLN A 88 9.70 -1.20 -3.84
N VAL A 89 9.15 -2.25 -3.20
CA VAL A 89 8.03 -2.12 -2.23
C VAL A 89 8.39 -1.07 -1.18
N LEU A 90 9.54 -1.20 -0.51
CA LEU A 90 9.95 -0.22 0.52
C LEU A 90 10.15 1.19 -0.04
N ALA A 91 10.71 1.32 -1.25
CA ALA A 91 10.89 2.62 -1.90
C ALA A 91 9.53 3.26 -2.22
N HIS A 92 8.59 2.48 -2.75
CA HIS A 92 7.22 2.89 -3.07
C HIS A 92 6.47 3.31 -1.81
N GLU A 93 6.49 2.49 -0.76
CA GLU A 93 5.83 2.79 0.51
C GLU A 93 6.32 4.10 1.14
N LYS A 94 7.63 4.38 1.08
CA LYS A 94 8.15 5.69 1.52
C LYS A 94 7.56 6.87 0.75
N THR A 95 7.21 6.69 -0.52
CA THR A 95 6.52 7.72 -1.30
C THR A 95 5.06 7.88 -0.87
N VAL A 96 4.38 6.78 -0.55
CA VAL A 96 3.01 6.77 -0.02
C VAL A 96 2.97 7.42 1.35
N THR A 97 3.89 7.07 2.26
CA THR A 97 4.09 7.70 3.57
C THR A 97 4.27 9.22 3.46
N ALA A 98 5.14 9.67 2.55
CA ALA A 98 5.34 11.10 2.31
C ALA A 98 4.05 11.78 1.82
N SER A 99 3.26 11.09 0.99
CA SER A 99 1.99 11.58 0.48
C SER A 99 0.91 11.68 1.57
N ILE A 100 0.79 10.67 2.43
CA ILE A 100 -0.12 10.67 3.59
C ILE A 100 0.26 11.78 4.59
N ASN A 101 1.55 11.97 4.86
CA ASN A 101 2.03 13.07 5.71
C ASN A 101 1.68 14.44 5.12
N ASN A 102 1.82 14.60 3.81
CA ASN A 102 1.40 15.82 3.13
C ASN A 102 -0.13 16.03 3.21
N LEU A 103 -0.93 15.00 2.93
CA LEU A 103 -2.39 15.06 3.03
C LEU A 103 -2.85 15.43 4.44
N THR A 104 -2.23 14.85 5.46
CA THR A 104 -2.44 15.17 6.87
C THR A 104 -2.09 16.63 7.17
N SER A 105 -0.94 17.11 6.66
CA SER A 105 -0.52 18.51 6.83
C SER A 105 -1.51 19.49 6.19
N VAL A 106 -2.01 19.18 4.98
CA VAL A 106 -3.04 19.99 4.31
C VAL A 106 -4.32 20.04 5.14
N SER A 107 -4.73 18.92 5.76
CA SER A 107 -5.92 18.91 6.63
C SER A 107 -5.78 19.85 7.83
N MET A 108 -4.57 19.95 8.40
CA MET A 108 -4.28 20.85 9.52
C MET A 108 -4.25 22.32 9.08
N GLU A 109 -3.65 22.60 7.93
CA GLU A 109 -3.57 23.95 7.33
C GLU A 109 -4.96 24.54 7.09
N VAL A 110 -5.90 23.73 6.59
CA VAL A 110 -7.29 24.17 6.34
C VAL A 110 -8.21 23.98 7.54
N HIS A 111 -7.66 23.59 8.71
CA HIS A 111 -8.38 23.34 9.95
C HIS A 111 -9.52 22.29 9.83
N ASP A 112 -9.38 21.31 8.94
CA ASP A 112 -10.32 20.18 8.84
C ASP A 112 -9.96 19.08 9.84
N HIS A 113 -10.39 19.27 11.09
CA HIS A 113 -10.08 18.34 12.18
C HIS A 113 -10.64 16.93 11.96
N ALA A 114 -11.77 16.81 11.26
CA ALA A 114 -12.37 15.52 10.95
C ALA A 114 -11.48 14.72 9.98
N ALA A 115 -10.93 15.39 8.94
CA ALA A 115 -9.97 14.77 8.04
C ALA A 115 -8.68 14.41 8.76
N ARG A 116 -8.16 15.31 9.60
CA ARG A 116 -6.97 15.05 10.40
C ARG A 116 -7.09 13.79 11.26
N ILE A 117 -8.21 13.61 11.98
CA ILE A 117 -8.47 12.42 12.82
C ILE A 117 -8.59 11.16 11.96
N PHE A 118 -9.31 11.23 10.84
CA PHE A 118 -9.45 10.11 9.92
C PHE A 118 -8.08 9.64 9.38
N LEU A 119 -7.18 10.58 9.06
CA LEU A 119 -5.86 10.30 8.53
C LEU A 119 -4.86 9.76 9.57
N GLU A 120 -5.15 9.83 10.87
CA GLU A 120 -4.28 9.25 11.92
C GLU A 120 -4.10 7.74 11.74
N TRP A 121 -5.14 7.05 11.25
CA TRP A 121 -5.05 5.62 10.93
C TRP A 121 -4.02 5.37 9.84
N TYR A 122 -4.10 6.08 8.71
CA TYR A 122 -3.15 5.94 7.60
C TYR A 122 -1.72 6.31 7.99
N VAL A 123 -1.53 7.33 8.83
CA VAL A 123 -0.20 7.67 9.38
C VAL A 123 0.38 6.51 10.18
N SER A 124 -0.45 5.80 10.94
CA SER A 124 -0.02 4.64 11.72
C SER A 124 0.23 3.42 10.83
N GLU A 125 -0.65 3.18 9.87
CA GLU A 125 -0.57 2.08 8.90
C GLU A 125 0.74 2.14 8.11
N GLN A 126 1.10 3.31 7.58
CA GLN A 126 2.34 3.48 6.82
C GLN A 126 3.62 3.16 7.61
N VAL A 127 3.58 3.23 8.95
CA VAL A 127 4.71 2.77 9.78
C VAL A 127 4.81 1.25 9.76
N GLU A 128 3.68 0.55 9.78
CA GLU A 128 3.62 -0.91 9.69
C GLU A 128 4.04 -1.39 8.29
N GLU A 129 3.60 -0.70 7.23
CA GLU A 129 3.95 -1.01 5.84
C GLU A 129 5.46 -0.93 5.58
N GLU A 130 6.09 0.18 5.99
CA GLU A 130 7.54 0.33 5.86
C GLU A 130 8.32 -0.70 6.70
N ALA A 131 7.81 -1.06 7.87
CA ALA A 131 8.42 -2.08 8.73
C ALA A 131 8.34 -3.47 8.10
N ASN A 132 7.18 -3.85 7.56
CA ASN A 132 6.95 -5.13 6.89
C ASN A 132 7.87 -5.28 5.67
N ALA A 133 7.94 -4.25 4.82
CA ALA A 133 8.84 -4.26 3.66
C ALA A 133 10.31 -4.35 4.07
N SER A 134 10.71 -3.61 5.11
CA SER A 134 12.09 -3.64 5.63
C SER A 134 12.48 -5.00 6.23
N ASP A 135 11.57 -5.67 6.92
CA ASP A 135 11.79 -7.00 7.50
C ASP A 135 11.99 -8.05 6.39
N LEU A 136 11.20 -8.00 5.32
CA LEU A 136 11.37 -8.90 4.18
C LEU A 136 12.71 -8.68 3.48
N ILE A 137 13.12 -7.43 3.26
CA ILE A 137 14.45 -7.13 2.70
C ILE A 137 15.55 -7.76 3.57
N GLN A 138 15.45 -7.64 4.90
CA GLN A 138 16.43 -8.21 5.81
C GLN A 138 16.44 -9.74 5.74
N LYS A 139 15.27 -10.39 5.79
CA LYS A 139 15.14 -11.84 5.69
C LYS A 139 15.70 -12.40 4.39
N TYR A 140 15.35 -11.81 3.25
CA TYR A 140 15.90 -12.23 1.95
C TYR A 140 17.40 -11.94 1.83
N SER A 141 17.89 -10.82 2.39
CA SER A 141 19.33 -10.54 2.43
C SER A 141 20.10 -11.53 3.30
N MET A 142 19.52 -11.98 4.41
CA MET A 142 20.10 -13.00 5.29
C MET A 142 20.07 -14.39 4.66
N ALA A 143 19.00 -14.73 3.93
CA ALA A 143 18.90 -16.00 3.21
C ALA A 143 19.96 -16.12 2.11
N GLY A 144 20.26 -15.01 1.41
CA GLY A 144 21.17 -15.00 0.27
C GLY A 144 20.75 -16.04 -0.77
N ASP A 145 21.69 -16.84 -1.23
CA ASP A 145 21.45 -17.88 -2.24
C ASP A 145 21.12 -19.26 -1.64
N ASN A 146 20.82 -19.35 -0.33
CA ASN A 146 20.54 -20.63 0.32
C ASN A 146 19.14 -21.16 -0.08
N PRO A 147 19.04 -22.26 -0.84
CA PRO A 147 17.74 -22.71 -1.37
C PRO A 147 16.74 -23.11 -0.28
N ASN A 148 17.22 -23.71 0.82
CA ASN A 148 16.34 -24.12 1.91
C ASN A 148 15.77 -22.91 2.64
N ALA A 149 16.58 -21.86 2.85
CA ALA A 149 16.11 -20.64 3.50
C ALA A 149 15.09 -19.90 2.62
N LEU A 150 15.32 -19.84 1.30
CA LEU A 150 14.40 -19.22 0.35
C LEU A 150 13.06 -19.97 0.29
N LEU A 151 13.07 -21.31 0.24
CA LEU A 151 11.85 -22.12 0.27
C LEU A 151 11.07 -21.94 1.57
N MET A 152 11.75 -21.91 2.71
CA MET A 152 11.11 -21.68 4.01
C MET A 152 10.47 -20.29 4.10
N LEU A 153 11.12 -19.25 3.56
CA LEU A 153 10.52 -17.91 3.50
C LEU A 153 9.29 -17.89 2.60
N ASP A 154 9.37 -18.51 1.42
CA ASP A 154 8.23 -18.58 0.51
C ASP A 154 7.03 -19.29 1.17
N GLU A 155 7.23 -20.44 1.82
CA GLU A 155 6.18 -21.14 2.56
C GLU A 155 5.53 -20.26 3.66
N GLN A 156 6.32 -19.44 4.36
CA GLN A 156 5.78 -18.50 5.37
C GLN A 156 4.90 -17.42 4.73
N LEU A 157 5.33 -16.86 3.59
CA LEU A 157 4.60 -15.83 2.87
C LEU A 157 3.30 -16.36 2.24
N ALA A 158 3.27 -17.64 1.87
CA ALA A 158 2.07 -18.32 1.39
C ALA A 158 0.96 -18.41 2.46
N ALA A 159 1.29 -18.31 3.74
CA ALA A 159 0.32 -18.37 4.83
C ALA A 159 -0.38 -17.01 5.11
N ARG A 160 0.09 -15.91 4.52
CA ARG A 160 -0.55 -14.59 4.69
C ARG A 160 -1.95 -14.62 4.09
N THR A 161 -2.93 -14.15 4.86
CA THR A 161 -4.32 -14.01 4.42
C THR A 161 -4.75 -12.57 4.55
N PHE A 162 -5.54 -12.08 3.59
CA PHE A 162 -6.13 -10.76 3.66
C PHE A 162 -7.07 -10.63 4.87
N VAL A 163 -6.87 -9.56 5.63
CA VAL A 163 -7.77 -9.11 6.68
C VAL A 163 -8.14 -7.68 6.34
N ALA A 164 -9.42 -7.40 6.14
CA ALA A 164 -9.87 -6.07 5.79
C ALA A 164 -9.50 -5.07 6.92
N PRO A 165 -8.85 -3.94 6.60
CA PRO A 165 -8.47 -2.95 7.59
C PRO A 165 -9.73 -2.30 8.21
N VAL A 166 -9.69 -2.08 9.53
CA VAL A 166 -10.76 -1.39 10.25
C VAL A 166 -10.38 0.08 10.39
N VAL A 167 -10.82 0.89 9.43
CA VAL A 167 -10.50 2.32 9.37
C VAL A 167 -11.56 3.12 10.14
N PRO A 168 -11.20 3.84 11.22
CA PRO A 168 -12.15 4.65 11.97
C PRO A 168 -12.83 5.72 11.11
N GLY A 169 -14.16 5.86 11.25
CA GLY A 169 -14.92 6.90 10.56
C GLY A 169 -15.45 6.52 9.17
N VAL A 170 -15.18 5.30 8.70
CA VAL A 170 -15.85 4.66 7.56
C VAL A 170 -16.35 3.28 7.96
N GLY A 171 -17.47 2.83 7.40
CA GLY A 171 -18.02 1.51 7.71
C GLY A 171 -17.28 0.40 6.97
N ASN A 172 -17.16 -0.77 7.62
CA ASN A 172 -16.68 -2.02 7.03
C ASN A 172 -17.58 -2.43 5.85
#